data_AF-A0A535JSW1-F1
#
_entry.id   AF-A0A535JSW1-F1
#
_cell.length_a   1.000
_cell.length_b   1.000
_cell.length_c   1.000
_cell.angle_alpha   90.00
_cell.angle_beta   90.00
_cell.angle_gamma   90.00
#
_symmetry.space_group_name_H-M   'P 1'
#
loop_
_entity.id
_entity.type
_entity.pdbx_description
1 polymer ?
#
loop_
_entity_poly.entity_id
_entity_poly.type
_entity_poly.pdbx_seq_one_letter_code
_entity_poly.pdbx_strand_id
1 'polypeptide(L)' 'MVLAVGDKAPDFKLPTTGGHELSLAEALEKHKALVFLFYVLDFTGG' A
#
# COMPACT_ATOMS: atom_id res chain seq x y z
N MET A 1 -0.41 2.15 17.32
CA MET A 1 -0.87 3.50 16.97
C MET A 1 -1.86 3.35 15.83
N VAL A 2 -3.03 3.98 15.90
CA VAL A 2 -4.04 3.97 14.82
C VAL A 2 -3.79 5.20 13.94
N LEU A 3 -3.76 5.03 12.61
CA LEU A 3 -3.63 6.14 11.65
C LEU A 3 -4.93 6.93 11.56
N ALA A 4 -4.86 8.27 11.62
CA ALA A 4 -5.98 9.17 11.39
C ALA A 4 -5.85 9.93 10.06
N VAL A 5 -6.95 10.52 9.60
CA VAL A 5 -6.95 11.37 8.39
C VAL A 5 -6.08 12.60 8.63
N GLY A 6 -5.18 12.88 7.69
CA GLY A 6 -4.21 13.98 7.78
C GLY A 6 -2.87 13.57 8.38
N ASP A 7 -2.77 12.40 9.00
CA ASP A 7 -1.48 11.86 9.42
C ASP A 7 -0.63 11.52 8.19
N LYS A 8 0.69 11.74 8.33
CA LYS A 8 1.64 11.24 7.33
C LYS A 8 1.56 9.72 7.31
N ALA A 9 1.33 9.16 6.12
CA ALA A 9 1.38 7.71 5.94
C ALA A 9 2.76 7.16 6.35
N PRO A 10 2.80 6.00 7.05
CA PRO A 10 4.06 5.37 7.41
C PRO A 10 4.75 4.89 6.14
N ASP A 11 6.08 4.97 6.11
CA ASP A 11 6.83 4.39 5.01
C ASP A 11 6.92 2.87 5.19
N PHE A 12 6.73 2.12 4.11
CA PHE A 12 6.79 0.66 4.11
C PHE A 12 7.07 0.11 2.71
N LYS A 13 7.46 -1.16 2.68
CA LYS A 13 7.60 -1.94 1.45
C LYS A 13 6.61 -3.10 1.45
N LEU A 14 6.00 -3.37 0.31
CA LEU A 14 5.13 -4.52 0.11
C LEU A 14 5.68 -5.43 -0.99
N PRO A 15 5.67 -6.76 -0.80
CA PRO A 15 5.91 -7.67 -1.90
C PRO A 15 4.75 -7.59 -2.90
N THR A 16 5.06 -7.71 -4.17
CA THR A 16 4.07 -7.80 -5.25
C THR A 16 4.01 -9.24 -5.78
N THR A 17 2.92 -9.57 -6.49
CA THR A 17 2.74 -10.86 -7.16
C THR A 17 3.87 -11.18 -8.17
N GLY A 18 4.60 -10.16 -8.63
CA GLY A 18 5.70 -10.31 -9.59
C GLY A 18 7.10 -10.49 -8.98
N GLY A 19 7.19 -10.76 -7.67
CA GLY A 19 8.49 -11.00 -7.00
C GLY A 19 9.36 -9.76 -6.82
N HIS A 20 8.84 -8.56 -7.12
CA HIS A 20 9.46 -7.28 -6.82
C HIS A 20 8.77 -6.63 -5.62
N GLU A 21 9.48 -5.75 -4.93
CA GLU A 21 8.93 -4.95 -3.83
C GLU A 21 8.43 -3.59 -4.34
N LEU A 22 7.36 -3.10 -3.73
CA LEU A 22 6.85 -1.74 -3.90
C LEU A 22 7.18 -0.93 -2.65
N SER A 23 7.95 0.15 -2.80
CA SER A 23 8.16 1.17 -1.76
C SER A 23 7.10 2.25 -1.85
N LEU A 24 6.50 2.65 -0.72
CA LEU A 24 5.51 3.72 -0.69
C LEU A 24 6.09 5.05 -1.19
N ALA A 25 7.30 5.41 -0.73
CA ALA A 25 7.96 6.64 -1.12
C ALA A 25 8.20 6.72 -2.64
N GLU A 26 8.76 5.65 -3.23
CA GLU A 26 9.05 5.58 -4.68
C GLU A 26 7.76 5.65 -5.51
N ALA A 27 6.69 5.01 -5.03
CA ALA A 27 5.40 5.03 -5.70
C ALA A 27 4.77 6.44 -5.69
N LEU A 28 4.91 7.20 -4.59
CA LEU A 28 4.41 8.58 -4.47
C LEU A 28 5.21 9.57 -5.32
N GLU A 29 6.51 9.35 -5.51
CA GLU A 29 7.31 10.17 -6.44
C GLU A 29 6.84 10.01 -7.89
N LYS A 30 6.42 8.79 -8.25
CA LYS A 30 5.96 8.47 -9.61
C LYS A 30 4.50 8.83 -9.87
N HIS A 31 3.65 8.82 -8.83
CA HIS A 31 2.20 8.98 -8.96
C HIS A 31 1.67 10.11 -8.06
N LYS A 32 0.77 10.95 -8.61
CA LYS A 32 0.19 12.07 -7.86
C LYS A 32 -0.67 11.67 -6.66
N ALA A 33 -1.21 10.45 -6.67
CA ALA A 33 -2.01 9.88 -5.60
C ALA A 33 -1.92 8.35 -5.64
N LEU A 34 -2.05 7.71 -4.48
CA LEU A 34 -2.05 6.26 -4.32
C LEU A 34 -3.23 5.83 -3.43
N VAL A 35 -3.81 4.68 -3.74
CA VAL A 35 -4.87 4.03 -2.94
C VAL A 35 -4.43 2.60 -2.69
N PHE A 36 -4.38 2.20 -1.41
CA PHE A 36 -4.12 0.83 -1.01
C PHE A 36 -5.43 0.15 -0.60
N LEU A 37 -5.70 -1.02 -1.18
CA LEU A 37 -6.83 -1.86 -0.82
C LEU A 37 -6.29 -3.13 -0.18
N PHE A 38 -6.67 -3.40 1.07
CA PHE A 38 -6.32 -4.63 1.77
C PHE A 38 -7.54 -5.53 1.83
N TYR A 39 -7.33 -6.81 1.56
CA TYR A 39 -8.35 -7.85 1.66
C TYR A 39 -7.74 -9.07 2.34
N VAL A 40 -8.60 -9.92 2.91
CA VAL A 40 -8.17 -10.97 3.85
C VAL A 40 -7.49 -12.13 3.14
N LEU A 41 -8.08 -12.62 2.06
CA LEU A 41 -7.60 -13.80 1.35
C LEU A 41 -8.06 -13.81 -0.11
N ASP A 42 -7.16 -14.20 -1.00
CA ASP A 42 -7.48 -14.43 -2.42
C ASP A 42 -8.54 -15.54 -2.59
N PHE A 43 -9.33 -15.43 -3.66
CA PHE A 43 -10.31 -16.45 -4.08
C PHE A 43 -11.39 -16.80 -3.03
N THR A 44 -11.75 -15.83 -2.18
CA THR A 44 -12.90 -15.96 -1.26
C THR A 44 -14.06 -15.11 -1.75
N GLY A 45 -15.28 -15.65 -1.66
CA GLY A 45 -16.51 -14.86 -1.79
C GLY A 45 -16.76 -14.12 -0.49
N GLY A 46 -16.84 -12.78 -0.57
CA GLY A 46 -17.05 -11.90 0.58
C GLY A 46 -18.37 -12.10 1.30
#